data_AF-A0A1B6KB54-F1
#
_entry.id   AF-A0A1B6KB54-F1
#
_cell.length_a   1.000
_cell.length_b   1.000
_cell.length_c   1.000
_cell.angle_alpha   90.00
_cell.angle_beta   90.00
_cell.angle_gamma   90.00
#
_symmetry.space_group_name_H-M   'P 1'
#
loop_
_entity.id
_entity.type
_entity.pdbx_description
1 polymer ?
#
loop_
_entity_poly.entity_id
_entity_poly.type
_entity_poly.pdbx_seq_one_letter_code
_entity_poly.pdbx_strand_id
1 'polypeptide(L)'
;TLLQAGQAKIETDLHNGLLYSPYSLSLDMISCALSALTHLQALSRSRINGDVRYTVLHEKLMPIVSELDELVVKPQVQGDLMQLSSKHTLQDPPSTVTRAKL
;
A
#
# COMPACT_ATOMS: atom_id res chain seq x y z
N THR A 1 20.80 -15.62 -8.27
CA THR A 1 20.59 -16.81 -9.15
C THR A 1 19.92 -16.38 -10.45
N LEU A 2 19.97 -17.20 -11.51
CA LEU A 2 19.31 -16.89 -12.79
C LEU A 2 17.81 -16.56 -12.62
N LEU A 3 17.17 -17.20 -11.65
CA LEU A 3 15.77 -17.00 -11.28
C LEU A 3 15.48 -15.60 -10.72
N GLN A 4 16.35 -15.08 -9.85
CA GLN A 4 16.20 -13.73 -9.27
C GLN A 4 16.41 -12.64 -10.32
N ALA A 5 17.32 -12.85 -11.27
CA ALA A 5 17.54 -11.92 -12.37
C ALA A 5 16.34 -11.87 -13.35
N GLY A 6 15.69 -13.03 -13.58
CA GLY A 6 14.46 -13.10 -14.36
C GLY A 6 13.31 -12.35 -13.69
N GLN A 7 13.16 -12.49 -12.38
CA GLN A 7 12.11 -11.82 -11.60
C GLN A 7 12.28 -10.30 -11.59
N ALA A 8 13.48 -9.80 -11.31
CA ALA A 8 13.75 -8.36 -11.30
C ALA A 8 13.49 -7.70 -12.66
N LYS A 9 13.74 -8.43 -13.76
CA LYS A 9 13.47 -7.95 -15.12
C LYS A 9 11.97 -7.84 -15.41
N ILE A 10 11.19 -8.86 -15.03
CA ILE A 10 9.73 -8.84 -15.19
C ILE A 10 9.11 -7.72 -14.36
N GLU A 11 9.58 -7.51 -13.13
CA GLU A 11 9.13 -6.41 -12.26
C GLU A 11 9.46 -5.03 -12.87
N THR A 12 10.64 -4.89 -13.48
CA THR A 12 11.06 -3.65 -14.17
C THR A 12 10.21 -3.38 -15.41
N ASP A 13 9.95 -4.40 -16.23
CA ASP A 13 9.16 -4.25 -17.45
C ASP A 13 7.66 -4.01 -17.14
N LEU A 14 7.15 -4.53 -16.01
CA LEU A 14 5.83 -4.19 -15.45
C LEU A 14 5.81 -2.74 -14.95
N HIS A 15 6.82 -2.31 -14.18
CA HIS A 15 6.91 -0.94 -13.65
C HIS A 15 6.94 0.11 -14.76
N ASN A 16 7.61 -0.20 -15.87
CA ASN A 16 7.72 0.69 -17.02
C ASN A 16 6.51 0.65 -17.96
N GLY A 17 5.46 -0.13 -17.64
CA GLY A 17 4.26 -0.27 -18.46
C GLY A 17 4.52 -0.98 -19.80
N LEU A 18 5.64 -1.69 -19.93
CA LEU A 18 6.04 -2.42 -21.14
C LEU A 18 5.43 -3.82 -21.20
N LEU A 19 4.85 -4.29 -20.09
CA LEU A 19 4.10 -5.54 -19.97
C LEU A 19 2.71 -5.26 -19.40
N TYR A 20 1.66 -5.51 -20.19
CA TYR A 20 0.29 -5.62 -19.69
C TYR A 20 0.00 -7.09 -19.36
N SER A 21 0.30 -7.53 -18.14
CA SER A 21 -0.09 -8.87 -17.67
C SER A 21 -1.45 -8.81 -16.96
N PRO A 22 -2.35 -9.80 -17.16
CA PRO A 22 -3.62 -9.88 -16.43
C PRO A 22 -3.45 -10.05 -14.90
N TYR A 23 -2.22 -10.22 -14.42
CA TYR A 23 -1.86 -10.27 -13.01
C TYR A 23 -0.66 -9.36 -12.71
N SER A 24 -0.73 -8.08 -13.08
CA SER A 24 0.20 -7.02 -12.64
C SER A 24 0.23 -6.81 -11.11
N LEU A 25 -0.43 -7.69 -10.35
CA LEU A 25 -0.49 -7.72 -8.89
C LEU A 25 0.43 -8.84 -8.38
N SER A 26 1.15 -8.57 -7.28
CA SER A 26 1.91 -9.62 -6.60
C SER A 26 0.97 -10.72 -6.07
N LEU A 27 1.52 -11.92 -5.84
CA LEU A 27 0.75 -13.02 -5.24
C LEU A 27 0.13 -12.65 -3.88
N ASP A 28 0.80 -11.79 -3.11
CA ASP A 28 0.28 -11.27 -1.85
C ASP A 28 -0.94 -10.36 -2.07
N MET A 29 -0.88 -9.47 -3.06
CA MET A 29 -2.01 -8.61 -3.41
C MET A 29 -3.19 -9.44 -3.91
N ILE A 30 -2.94 -10.46 -4.73
CA ILE A 30 -3.97 -11.41 -5.19
C ILE A 30 -4.58 -12.14 -3.99
N SER A 31 -3.77 -12.61 -3.05
CA SER A 31 -4.22 -13.32 -1.86
C SER A 31 -5.05 -12.44 -0.92
N CYS A 32 -4.64 -11.17 -0.73
CA CYS A 32 -5.40 -10.17 0.01
C CYS A 32 -6.74 -9.87 -0.68
N ALA A 33 -6.75 -9.66 -1.99
CA ALA A 33 -7.97 -9.40 -2.75
C ALA A 33 -8.96 -10.58 -2.67
N LEU A 34 -8.48 -11.82 -2.84
CA LEU A 34 -9.31 -13.02 -2.71
C LEU A 34 -9.88 -13.16 -1.29
N SER A 35 -9.09 -12.85 -0.26
CA SER A 35 -9.55 -12.90 1.13
C SER A 35 -10.60 -11.84 1.42
N ALA A 36 -10.38 -10.59 0.98
CA ALA A 36 -11.34 -9.51 1.14
C ALA A 36 -12.67 -9.80 0.43
N LEU A 37 -12.62 -10.22 -0.83
CA LEU A 37 -13.83 -10.56 -1.61
C LEU A 37 -14.55 -11.80 -1.06
N THR A 38 -13.83 -12.75 -0.44
CA THR A 38 -14.46 -13.87 0.28
C THR A 38 -15.17 -13.39 1.55
N HIS A 39 -14.56 -12.49 2.33
CA HIS A 39 -15.20 -11.90 3.52
C HIS A 39 -16.45 -11.08 3.16
N LEU A 40 -16.42 -10.37 2.04
CA LEU A 40 -17.57 -9.64 1.49
C LEU A 40 -18.62 -10.56 0.84
N GLN A 41 -18.42 -11.88 0.88
CA GLN A 41 -19.32 -12.88 0.27
C GLN A 41 -19.51 -12.69 -1.24
N ALA A 42 -18.59 -12.01 -1.92
CA ALA A 42 -18.58 -11.85 -3.37
C ALA A 42 -17.91 -13.04 -4.07
N LEU A 43 -17.13 -13.83 -3.33
CA LEU A 43 -16.55 -15.09 -3.77
C LEU A 43 -16.95 -16.24 -2.85
N SER A 44 -17.20 -17.40 -3.44
CA SER A 44 -17.25 -18.68 -2.75
C SER A 44 -15.92 -19.41 -2.94
N ARG A 45 -15.40 -20.00 -1.87
CA ARG A 45 -14.14 -20.75 -1.87
C ARG A 45 -14.42 -22.23 -1.64
N SER A 46 -13.93 -23.07 -2.55
CA SER A 46 -14.00 -24.53 -2.42
C SER A 46 -12.62 -25.17 -2.60
N ARG A 47 -12.41 -26.33 -1.98
CA ARG A 47 -11.19 -27.13 -2.17
C ARG A 47 -11.58 -28.47 -2.78
N ILE A 48 -11.02 -28.79 -3.93
CA ILE A 48 -11.29 -30.04 -4.66
C ILE A 48 -9.95 -30.61 -5.11
N ASN A 49 -9.63 -31.84 -4.70
CA ASN A 49 -8.39 -32.55 -5.07
C ASN A 49 -7.09 -31.78 -4.78
N GLY A 50 -7.07 -30.97 -3.72
CA GLY A 50 -5.90 -30.15 -3.35
C GLY A 50 -5.92 -28.75 -3.98
N ASP A 51 -6.68 -28.55 -5.06
CA ASP A 51 -6.84 -27.25 -5.69
C ASP A 51 -7.85 -26.39 -4.93
N VAL A 52 -7.58 -25.09 -4.85
CA VAL A 52 -8.49 -24.09 -4.30
C VAL A 52 -9.17 -23.38 -5.47
N ARG A 53 -10.49 -23.49 -5.56
CA ARG A 53 -11.29 -22.83 -6.58
C ARG A 53 -12.12 -21.73 -5.95
N TYR A 54 -12.03 -20.54 -6.54
CA TYR A 54 -12.85 -19.38 -6.21
C TYR A 54 -13.92 -19.20 -7.28
N THR A 55 -15.18 -19.10 -6.85
CA THR A 55 -16.33 -18.88 -7.74
C THR A 55 -16.93 -17.52 -7.41
N VAL A 56 -17.10 -16.68 -8.43
CA VAL A 56 -17.70 -15.35 -8.28
C VAL A 56 -19.22 -15.47 -8.09
N LEU A 57 -19.75 -14.76 -7.10
CA LEU A 57 -21.18 -14.57 -6.89
C LEU A 57 -21.56 -13.20 -7.46
N HIS A 58 -22.02 -13.19 -8.70
CA HIS A 58 -22.15 -11.95 -9.48
C HIS A 58 -23.13 -10.96 -8.85
N GLU A 59 -24.23 -11.44 -8.26
CA GLU A 59 -25.20 -10.59 -7.57
C GLU A 59 -24.62 -9.85 -6.34
N LYS A 60 -23.53 -10.35 -5.78
CA LYS A 60 -22.83 -9.74 -4.64
C LYS A 60 -21.64 -8.89 -5.07
N LEU A 61 -20.98 -9.26 -6.16
CA LEU A 61 -19.82 -8.53 -6.67
C LEU A 61 -20.20 -7.19 -7.30
N MET A 62 -21.30 -7.15 -8.08
CA MET A 62 -21.64 -5.94 -8.83
C MET A 62 -21.88 -4.70 -7.98
N PRO A 63 -22.59 -4.75 -6.84
CA PRO A 63 -22.71 -3.60 -5.94
C PRO A 63 -21.35 -3.07 -5.43
N ILE A 64 -20.41 -3.97 -5.10
CA ILE A 64 -19.06 -3.59 -4.65
C ILE A 64 -18.32 -2.86 -5.76
N VAL A 65 -18.42 -3.34 -7.00
CA VAL A 65 -17.81 -2.67 -8.15
C VAL A 65 -18.41 -1.28 -8.36
N SER A 66 -19.74 -1.14 -8.28
CA SER A 66 -20.41 0.16 -8.36
C SER A 66 -19.96 1.14 -7.27
N GLU A 67 -19.84 0.68 -6.03
CA GLU A 67 -19.34 1.52 -4.92
C GLU A 67 -17.88 1.95 -5.14
N LEU A 68 -17.04 1.07 -5.70
CA LEU A 68 -15.64 1.38 -6.01
C LEU A 68 -15.48 2.34 -7.19
N ASP A 69 -16.34 2.23 -8.21
CA ASP A 69 -16.34 3.15 -9.36
C ASP A 69 -16.61 4.61 -8.93
N GLU A 70 -17.38 4.80 -7.87
CA GLU A 70 -17.68 6.11 -7.29
C GLU A 70 -16.74 6.52 -6.14
N LEU A 71 -15.75 5.68 -5.81
CA LEU A 71 -14.89 5.90 -4.65
C LEU A 71 -13.90 7.05 -4.87
N VAL A 72 -14.09 8.13 -4.11
CA VAL A 72 -13.12 9.23 -4.02
C VAL A 72 -12.25 9.05 -2.77
N VAL A 73 -11.03 8.53 -2.94
CA VAL A 73 -10.05 8.45 -1.85
C VAL A 73 -9.32 9.79 -1.72
N LYS A 74 -9.60 10.52 -0.65
CA LYS A 74 -8.82 11.71 -0.32
C LYS A 74 -7.46 11.30 0.25
N PRO A 75 -6.35 11.95 -0.15
CA PRO A 75 -5.06 11.71 0.47
C PRO A 75 -5.19 11.89 1.98
N GLN A 76 -4.82 10.88 2.76
CA GLN A 76 -4.59 11.09 4.18
C GLN A 76 -3.37 12.00 4.25
N VAL A 77 -3.61 13.28 4.55
CA VAL A 77 -2.52 14.18 4.93
C VAL A 77 -1.93 13.55 6.18
N GLN A 78 -0.74 12.97 6.04
CA GLN A 78 0.04 12.54 7.19
C GLN A 78 0.41 13.81 7.94
N GLY A 79 -0.49 14.26 8.78
CA GLY A 79 -0.31 15.40 9.65
C GLY A 79 0.70 15.01 10.71
N ASP A 80 1.99 15.08 10.36
CA ASP A 80 3.10 15.08 11.32
C ASP A 80 4.40 15.59 10.69
N LEU A 81 4.34 16.57 9.78
CA LEU A 81 5.55 17.29 9.33
C LEU A 81 5.92 18.48 10.23
N MET A 82 5.07 18.88 11.18
CA MET A 82 5.32 20.06 12.04
C MET A 82 5.55 19.75 13.53
N GLN A 83 5.43 18.50 13.99
CA GLN A 83 5.72 18.15 15.40
C GLN A 83 7.17 17.69 15.65
N LEU A 84 7.94 17.38 14.61
CA LEU A 84 9.32 16.89 14.75
C LEU A 84 10.40 18.00 14.73
N SER A 85 10.04 19.27 14.50
CA SER A 85 11.02 20.38 14.50
C SER A 85 11.24 21.03 15.87
N SER A 86 10.54 20.62 16.93
CA SER A 86 10.54 21.33 18.22
C SER A 86 11.48 20.73 19.28
N LYS A 87 12.36 19.78 18.93
CA LYS A 87 13.27 19.12 19.90
C LYS A 87 14.76 19.19 19.56
N HIS A 88 15.18 20.15 18.73
CA HIS A 88 16.57 20.58 18.67
C HIS A 88 16.70 22.07 18.98
N THR A 89 16.40 22.45 20.22
CA THR A 89 17.03 23.64 20.80
C THR A 89 18.49 23.28 21.04
N LEU A 90 19.36 23.59 20.08
CA LEU A 90 20.78 23.69 20.35
C LEU A 90 20.93 24.79 21.41
N GLN A 91 21.40 24.36 22.58
CA GLN A 91 21.61 25.20 23.74
C GLN A 91 22.86 26.04 23.46
N ASP A 92 22.69 27.18 22.81
CA ASP A 92 23.78 28.15 22.67
C ASP A 92 24.20 28.67 24.07
N PRO A 93 25.51 28.77 24.36
CA PRO A 93 25.99 29.24 25.65
C PRO A 93 25.61 30.72 25.86
N PRO A 94 25.20 31.15 27.07
CA PRO A 94 24.80 32.52 27.29
C PRO A 94 26.00 33.48 27.19
N SER A 95 26.08 34.19 26.08
CA SER A 95 26.93 35.36 25.90
C SER A 95 26.24 36.59 26.50
N THR A 96 26.52 36.89 27.77
CA THR A 96 26.32 38.24 28.33
C THR A 96 27.49 38.60 29.22
N VAL A 97 28.47 39.28 28.61
CA VAL A 97 29.46 40.11 29.28
C VAL A 97 28.74 41.36 29.79
N THR A 98 28.51 41.45 31.09
CA THR A 98 28.05 42.69 31.73
C THR A 98 29.22 43.33 32.47
N ARG A 99 29.77 44.38 31.86
CA ARG A 99 30.74 45.31 32.44
C ARG A 99 30.07 46.10 33.57
N ALA A 100 30.58 45.99 34.79
CA ALA A 100 30.30 46.94 35.87
C ALA A 100 31.55 47.77 36.18
N LYS A 101 31.41 49.10 36.12
CA LYS A 101 32.33 50.08 36.71
C LYS A 101 31.82 50.39 38.11
N LEU A 102 32.66 50.17 39.12
CA LEU A 102 33.04 51.06 40.23
C LEU A 102 33.81 50.24 41.26
#